data_AF-A0A3B0W4A6-F1
#
_entry.id   AF-A0A3B0W4A6-F1
#
_cell.length_a   1.000
_cell.length_b   1.000
_cell.length_c   1.000
_cell.angle_alpha   90.00
_cell.angle_beta   90.00
_cell.angle_gamma   90.00
#
_symmetry.space_group_name_H-M   'P 1'
#
loop_
_entity.id
_entity.type
_entity.pdbx_description
1 polymer ?
#
loop_
_entity_poly.entity_id
_entity_poly.type
_entity_poly.pdbx_seq_one_letter_code
_entity_poly.pdbx_strand_id
1 'polypeptide(L)'
;MIQHVYERISKAKGLQGVYIATDDNRIKEVVEEFGGKVVMTPIEAASGTDRIAAAANSLGLKEDDLIINVQGDQPLVHPESIEDVIAPFLADDYCGEFEMSTLSFKIINEAEITNPKDVKLVTDVNGFALYFSRATIPHGRDYWDHDSFKHLGIYAYTKRFVDTFNALPMGKLEDIEKLEQLRALEYGHKIKVVQSKWDSPEVDLPGDIAIMEALLQAGH
;
A
#
# COMPACT_ATOMS: atom_id res chain seq x y z
N MET A 1 12.84 0.32 -12.99
CA MET A 1 11.61 0.38 -12.16
C MET A 1 11.92 0.40 -10.68
N ILE A 2 12.42 -0.69 -10.08
CA ILE A 2 12.68 -0.76 -8.62
C ILE A 2 13.58 0.35 -8.07
N GLN A 3 14.59 0.78 -8.83
CA GLN A 3 15.44 1.92 -8.46
C GLN A 3 14.64 3.22 -8.34
N HIS A 4 13.72 3.51 -9.27
CA HIS A 4 12.87 4.70 -9.20
C HIS A 4 11.99 4.68 -7.94
N VAL A 5 11.41 3.53 -7.61
CA VAL A 5 10.62 3.35 -6.39
C VAL A 5 11.50 3.64 -5.16
N TYR A 6 12.66 3.00 -5.06
CA TYR A 6 13.59 3.17 -3.95
C TYR A 6 14.04 4.63 -3.78
N GLU A 7 14.46 5.28 -4.85
CA GLU A 7 14.94 6.67 -4.84
C GLU A 7 13.84 7.66 -4.49
N ARG A 8 12.59 7.41 -4.90
CA ARG A 8 11.45 8.26 -4.54
C ARG A 8 11.07 8.10 -3.08
N ILE A 9 10.90 6.87 -2.61
CA ILE A 9 10.57 6.59 -1.20
C ILE A 9 11.66 7.16 -0.29
N SER A 10 12.94 7.06 -0.68
CA SER A 10 14.06 7.59 0.10
C SER A 10 14.04 9.12 0.27
N LYS A 11 13.22 9.85 -0.49
CA LYS A 11 13.02 11.31 -0.31
C LYS A 11 11.94 11.63 0.72
N ALA A 12 11.15 10.66 1.17
CA ALA A 12 10.12 10.87 2.17
C ALA A 12 10.73 11.15 3.54
N LYS A 13 10.10 12.03 4.30
CA LYS A 13 10.51 12.34 5.67
C LYS A 13 9.99 11.30 6.65
N GLY A 14 10.62 11.21 7.82
CA GLY A 14 10.18 10.33 8.91
C GLY A 14 10.61 8.88 8.78
N LEU A 15 11.26 8.48 7.68
CA LEU A 15 11.79 7.13 7.50
C LEU A 15 13.16 6.97 8.17
N GLN A 16 13.35 5.86 8.90
CA GLN A 16 14.65 5.46 9.45
C GLN A 16 15.47 4.62 8.46
N GLY A 17 14.81 3.99 7.50
CA GLY A 17 15.45 3.22 6.45
C GLY A 17 14.47 2.74 5.39
N VAL A 18 15.00 2.55 4.18
CA VAL A 18 14.28 1.95 3.05
C VAL A 18 15.03 0.68 2.68
N TYR A 19 14.28 -0.41 2.51
CA TYR A 19 14.81 -1.74 2.22
C TYR A 19 13.97 -2.38 1.12
N ILE A 20 14.62 -3.02 0.15
CA ILE A 20 13.97 -3.86 -0.84
C ILE A 20 13.91 -5.29 -0.32
N ALA A 21 12.70 -5.82 -0.14
CA ALA A 21 12.48 -7.22 0.23
C ALA A 21 12.34 -8.08 -1.04
N THR A 22 13.27 -8.99 -1.28
CA THR A 22 13.27 -9.83 -2.50
C THR A 22 13.76 -11.24 -2.20
N ASP A 23 13.28 -12.21 -2.98
CA ASP A 23 13.74 -13.60 -3.04
C ASP A 23 14.71 -13.85 -4.21
N ASP A 24 14.84 -12.89 -5.13
CA ASP A 24 15.66 -13.02 -6.34
C ASP A 24 17.01 -12.31 -6.21
N ASN A 25 18.10 -13.07 -6.40
CA ASN A 25 19.46 -12.53 -6.38
C ASN A 25 19.73 -11.51 -7.49
N ARG A 26 19.07 -11.62 -8.65
CA ARG A 26 19.22 -10.64 -9.74
C ARG A 26 18.70 -9.26 -9.32
N ILE A 27 17.59 -9.23 -8.58
CA ILE A 27 17.05 -7.98 -8.01
C ILE A 27 18.00 -7.46 -6.95
N LYS A 28 18.50 -8.33 -6.06
CA LYS A 28 19.48 -7.95 -5.04
C LYS A 28 20.71 -7.26 -5.65
N GLU A 29 21.33 -7.88 -6.66
CA GLU A 29 22.53 -7.37 -7.32
C GLU A 29 22.31 -5.97 -7.89
N VAL A 30 21.19 -5.75 -8.60
CA VAL A 30 20.83 -4.43 -9.14
C VAL A 30 20.62 -3.40 -8.02
N VAL A 31 19.96 -3.79 -6.93
CA VAL A 31 19.71 -2.90 -5.79
C VAL A 31 21.01 -2.50 -5.09
N GLU A 32 21.92 -3.45 -4.88
CA GLU A 32 23.23 -3.17 -4.30
C GLU A 32 24.10 -2.29 -5.23
N GLU A 33 23.99 -2.44 -6.55
CA GLU A 33 24.73 -1.63 -7.54
C GLU A 33 24.40 -0.14 -7.44
N PHE A 34 23.13 0.22 -7.22
CA PHE A 34 22.74 1.62 -7.00
C PHE A 34 22.83 2.07 -5.52
N GLY A 35 23.39 1.23 -4.64
CA GLY A 35 23.60 1.56 -3.23
C GLY A 35 22.35 1.42 -2.35
N GLY A 36 21.34 0.71 -2.82
CA GLY A 36 20.15 0.38 -2.05
C GLY A 36 20.38 -0.71 -1.00
N LYS A 37 19.49 -0.79 -0.02
CA LYS A 37 19.52 -1.86 1.00
C LYS A 37 18.57 -2.98 0.61
N VAL A 38 18.99 -4.23 0.78
CA VAL A 38 18.20 -5.42 0.45
C VAL A 38 18.02 -6.30 1.67
N VAL A 39 16.85 -6.89 1.81
CA VAL A 39 16.57 -7.98 2.74
C VAL A 39 16.09 -9.18 1.93
N MET A 40 16.83 -10.28 2.02
CA MET A 40 16.43 -11.51 1.35
C MET A 40 15.26 -12.15 2.08
N THR A 41 14.20 -12.50 1.36
CA THR A 41 13.02 -13.16 1.90
C THR A 41 12.89 -14.59 1.38
N PRO A 42 12.26 -15.50 2.14
CA PRO A 42 12.01 -16.87 1.68
C PRO A 42 11.17 -16.89 0.39
N ILE A 43 11.46 -17.85 -0.49
CA ILE A 43 10.69 -18.07 -1.72
C ILE A 43 9.26 -18.54 -1.38
N GLU A 44 9.10 -19.19 -0.23
CA GLU A 44 7.85 -19.74 0.26
C GLU A 44 6.88 -18.70 0.84
N ALA A 45 7.29 -17.42 0.90
CA ALA A 45 6.41 -16.32 1.30
C ALA A 45 5.30 -16.15 0.25
N ALA A 46 4.12 -16.69 0.54
CA ALA A 46 3.02 -16.81 -0.42
C ALA A 46 2.27 -15.50 -0.67
N SER A 47 2.32 -14.56 0.28
CA SER A 47 1.66 -13.25 0.21
C SER A 47 2.63 -12.08 0.41
N GLY A 48 2.18 -10.87 0.09
CA GLY A 48 2.94 -9.66 0.37
C GLY A 48 3.23 -9.50 1.86
N THR A 49 2.26 -9.82 2.73
CA THR A 49 2.43 -9.69 4.19
C THR A 49 3.38 -10.74 4.79
N ASP A 50 3.46 -11.95 4.23
CA ASP A 50 4.46 -12.94 4.63
C ASP A 50 5.88 -12.43 4.39
N ARG A 51 6.09 -11.82 3.21
CA ARG A 51 7.37 -11.22 2.81
C ARG A 51 7.77 -10.10 3.76
N ILE A 52 6.81 -9.26 4.15
CA ILE A 52 7.02 -8.18 5.12
C ILE A 52 7.44 -8.72 6.49
N ALA A 53 6.75 -9.74 7.02
CA ALA A 53 7.10 -10.27 8.33
C ALA A 53 8.48 -10.93 8.35
N ALA A 54 8.83 -11.67 7.31
CA ALA A 54 10.17 -12.24 7.17
C ALA A 54 11.25 -11.14 7.16
N ALA A 55 11.00 -10.05 6.43
CA ALA A 55 11.92 -8.91 6.38
C ALA A 55 12.02 -8.18 7.72
N ALA A 56 10.88 -7.89 8.37
CA ALA A 56 10.81 -7.22 9.66
C ALA A 56 11.55 -8.01 10.75
N ASN A 57 11.37 -9.33 10.79
CA ASN A 57 12.08 -10.21 11.72
C ASN A 57 13.60 -10.23 11.44
N SER A 58 14.00 -10.26 10.18
CA SER A 58 15.43 -10.24 9.79
C SER A 58 16.11 -8.92 10.15
N LEU A 59 15.37 -7.81 10.11
CA LEU A 59 15.84 -6.49 10.51
C LEU A 59 15.82 -6.27 12.03
N GLY A 60 15.23 -7.20 12.80
CA GLY A 60 15.10 -7.06 14.25
C GLY A 60 14.16 -5.94 14.68
N LEU A 61 13.12 -5.64 13.88
CA LEU A 61 12.13 -4.63 14.22
C LEU A 61 11.34 -5.04 15.46
N LYS A 62 11.08 -4.06 16.33
CA LYS A 62 10.30 -4.19 17.56
C LYS A 62 8.82 -4.08 17.27
N GLU A 63 7.99 -4.54 18.21
CA GLU A 63 6.52 -4.55 18.09
C GLU A 63 5.91 -3.18 17.73
N ASP A 64 6.47 -2.10 18.26
CA ASP A 64 6.00 -0.72 18.03
C ASP A 64 6.61 -0.04 16.80
N ASP A 65 7.54 -0.71 16.10
CA ASP A 65 8.10 -0.13 14.88
C ASP A 65 7.04 -0.11 13.77
N LEU A 66 7.02 0.98 13.01
CA LEU A 66 6.15 1.13 11.85
C LEU A 66 6.83 0.59 10.60
N ILE A 67 6.08 -0.21 9.85
CA ILE A 67 6.49 -0.79 8.58
C ILE A 67 5.60 -0.20 7.49
N ILE A 68 6.23 0.44 6.52
CA ILE A 68 5.54 0.97 5.34
C ILE A 68 5.77 0.00 4.18
N ASN A 69 4.69 -0.56 3.64
CA ASN A 69 4.71 -1.38 2.45
C ASN A 69 4.40 -0.53 1.21
N VAL A 70 5.32 -0.57 0.24
CA VAL A 70 5.17 0.03 -1.08
C VAL A 70 5.58 -1.01 -2.11
N GLN A 71 4.75 -1.21 -3.13
CA GLN A 71 5.01 -2.20 -4.17
C GLN A 71 6.14 -1.73 -5.10
N GLY A 72 6.93 -2.70 -5.60
CA GLY A 72 8.10 -2.43 -6.45
C GLY A 72 7.77 -2.00 -7.88
N ASP A 73 6.49 -2.01 -8.24
CA ASP A 73 5.90 -1.72 -9.55
C ASP A 73 5.17 -0.35 -9.59
N GLN A 74 5.32 0.48 -8.56
CA GLN A 74 4.77 1.84 -8.48
C GLN A 74 5.89 2.89 -8.70
N PRO A 75 6.52 2.98 -9.89
CA PRO A 75 7.68 3.85 -10.13
C PRO A 75 7.37 5.33 -9.98
N LEU A 76 6.10 5.72 -9.92
CA LEU A 76 5.66 7.10 -9.76
C LEU A 76 5.24 7.47 -8.33
N VAL A 77 5.41 6.58 -7.35
CA VAL A 77 5.02 6.84 -5.96
C VAL A 77 5.60 8.18 -5.46
N HIS A 78 4.73 9.03 -4.92
CA HIS A 78 5.15 10.33 -4.41
C HIS A 78 5.62 10.22 -2.95
N PRO A 79 6.71 10.91 -2.55
CA PRO A 79 7.19 10.85 -1.17
C PRO A 79 6.14 11.27 -0.13
N GLU A 80 5.30 12.25 -0.46
CA GLU A 80 4.20 12.67 0.43
C GLU A 80 3.19 11.56 0.70
N SER A 81 3.01 10.59 -0.22
CA SER A 81 2.14 9.43 0.06
C SER A 81 2.65 8.61 1.24
N ILE A 82 3.97 8.53 1.41
CA ILE A 82 4.60 7.85 2.54
C ILE A 82 4.39 8.66 3.83
N GLU A 83 4.52 9.98 3.73
CA GLU A 83 4.27 10.90 4.86
C GLU A 83 2.79 10.88 5.29
N ASP A 84 1.87 10.82 4.34
CA ASP A 84 0.42 10.77 4.56
C ASP A 84 0.01 9.47 5.25
N VAL A 85 0.54 8.32 4.83
CA VAL A 85 0.15 7.03 5.40
C VAL A 85 0.64 6.86 6.83
N ILE A 86 1.79 7.45 7.19
CA ILE A 86 2.34 7.40 8.56
C ILE A 86 1.71 8.44 9.50
N ALA A 87 1.23 9.57 8.97
CA ALA A 87 0.77 10.71 9.76
C ALA A 87 -0.23 10.35 10.88
N PRO A 88 -1.22 9.45 10.66
CA PRO A 88 -2.15 9.06 11.72
C PRO A 88 -1.49 8.38 12.93
N PHE A 89 -0.37 7.67 12.75
CA PHE A 89 0.35 7.03 13.85
C PHE A 89 1.18 8.03 14.67
N LEU A 90 1.50 9.19 14.08
CA LEU A 90 2.32 10.24 14.70
C LEU A 90 1.48 11.37 15.30
N ALA A 91 0.15 11.28 15.20
CA ALA A 91 -0.75 12.28 15.75
C ALA A 91 -0.71 12.27 17.29
N ASP A 92 -0.79 13.45 17.91
CA ASP A 92 -0.74 13.60 19.36
C ASP A 92 -1.87 12.87 20.10
N ASP A 93 -3.00 12.65 19.42
CA ASP A 93 -4.18 11.95 19.92
C ASP A 93 -4.21 10.45 19.56
N TYR A 94 -3.17 9.93 18.89
CA TYR A 94 -3.07 8.51 18.58
C TYR A 94 -3.02 7.68 19.86
N CYS A 95 -4.06 6.86 20.07
CA CYS A 95 -4.23 6.06 21.27
C CYS A 95 -4.19 4.54 21.03
N GLY A 96 -3.71 4.09 19.86
CA GLY A 96 -3.64 2.66 19.50
C GLY A 96 -4.99 2.08 19.08
N GLU A 97 -5.90 2.90 18.57
CA GLU A 97 -7.25 2.48 18.15
C GLU A 97 -7.27 1.74 16.79
N PHE A 98 -6.16 1.81 16.04
CA PHE A 98 -5.89 1.07 14.82
C PHE A 98 -4.40 0.71 14.78
N GLU A 99 -4.06 -0.29 13.98
CA GLU A 99 -2.68 -0.77 13.82
C GLU A 99 -2.23 -0.78 12.34
N MET A 100 -3.14 -0.34 11.46
CA MET A 100 -3.00 -0.37 10.01
C MET A 100 -3.61 0.89 9.42
N SER A 101 -2.89 1.52 8.50
CA SER A 101 -3.40 2.60 7.67
C SER A 101 -3.09 2.38 6.19
N THR A 102 -3.85 3.05 5.34
CA THR A 102 -3.67 3.04 3.88
C THR A 102 -4.12 4.37 3.27
N LEU A 103 -3.99 4.50 1.96
CA LEU A 103 -4.33 5.69 1.21
C LEU A 103 -5.53 5.48 0.30
N SER A 104 -6.27 6.56 0.10
CA SER A 104 -7.28 6.70 -0.94
C SER A 104 -6.91 7.85 -1.86
N PHE A 105 -7.33 7.76 -3.12
CA PHE A 105 -7.23 8.85 -4.08
C PHE A 105 -8.60 9.14 -4.66
N LYS A 106 -8.95 10.43 -4.76
CA LYS A 106 -10.19 10.84 -5.42
C LYS A 106 -10.08 10.54 -6.91
N ILE A 107 -10.95 9.69 -7.42
CA ILE A 107 -10.94 9.32 -8.84
C ILE A 107 -11.23 10.57 -9.68
N ILE A 108 -10.30 10.88 -10.60
CA ILE A 108 -10.42 12.00 -11.54
C ILE A 108 -10.89 11.48 -12.91
N ASN A 109 -10.38 10.32 -13.33
CA ASN A 109 -10.79 9.66 -14.57
C ASN A 109 -12.00 8.76 -14.30
N GLU A 110 -13.18 9.16 -14.78
CA GLU A 110 -14.43 8.42 -14.56
C GLU A 110 -14.38 6.95 -15.02
N ALA A 111 -13.53 6.61 -15.99
CA ALA A 111 -13.36 5.23 -16.43
C ALA A 111 -12.87 4.30 -15.29
N GLU A 112 -12.12 4.83 -14.32
CA GLU A 112 -11.61 4.07 -13.17
C GLU A 112 -12.71 3.67 -12.18
N ILE A 113 -13.83 4.41 -12.13
CA ILE A 113 -14.94 4.14 -11.20
C ILE A 113 -15.53 2.74 -11.43
N THR A 114 -15.61 2.32 -12.70
CA THR A 114 -16.19 1.03 -13.10
C THR A 114 -15.15 -0.03 -13.44
N ASN A 115 -13.88 0.34 -13.48
CA ASN A 115 -12.79 -0.59 -13.77
C ASN A 115 -12.52 -1.49 -12.55
N PRO A 116 -12.60 -2.83 -12.67
CA PRO A 116 -12.35 -3.74 -11.56
C PRO A 116 -10.87 -3.82 -11.12
N LYS A 117 -9.94 -3.25 -11.91
CA LYS A 117 -8.55 -3.09 -11.49
C LYS A 117 -8.41 -2.04 -10.38
N ASP A 118 -9.10 -0.91 -10.54
CA ASP A 118 -9.12 0.17 -9.57
C ASP A 118 -10.04 -0.24 -8.41
N VAL A 119 -9.46 -0.60 -7.27
CA VAL A 119 -10.23 -1.00 -6.08
C VAL A 119 -10.90 0.23 -5.49
N LYS A 120 -12.22 0.23 -5.33
CA LYS A 120 -12.96 1.31 -4.66
C LYS A 120 -13.00 1.06 -3.16
N LEU A 121 -13.15 2.12 -2.39
CA LEU A 121 -13.38 2.03 -0.96
C LEU A 121 -14.39 3.05 -0.47
N VAL A 122 -14.95 2.80 0.70
CA VAL A 122 -15.79 3.73 1.44
C VAL A 122 -15.33 3.78 2.88
N THR A 123 -15.45 4.94 3.52
CA THR A 123 -15.04 5.16 4.91
C THR A 123 -16.19 5.62 5.78
N ASP A 124 -16.03 5.48 7.09
CA ASP A 124 -16.86 6.19 8.06
C ASP A 124 -16.43 7.67 8.16
N VAL A 125 -17.15 8.42 8.99
CA VAL A 125 -16.88 9.85 9.22
C VAL A 125 -15.55 10.14 9.93
N ASN A 126 -14.94 9.12 10.55
CA ASN A 126 -13.64 9.21 11.22
C ASN A 126 -12.49 8.74 10.31
N GLY A 127 -12.78 8.39 9.05
CA GLY A 127 -11.79 7.91 8.10
C GLY A 127 -11.35 6.47 8.34
N PHE A 128 -12.17 5.62 8.97
CA PHE A 128 -11.95 4.18 8.97
C PHE A 128 -12.61 3.53 7.77
N ALA A 129 -11.91 2.62 7.10
CA ALA A 129 -12.49 1.86 6.00
C ALA A 129 -13.71 1.05 6.48
N LEU A 130 -14.84 1.23 5.80
CA LEU A 130 -16.02 0.37 5.97
C LEU A 130 -15.91 -0.86 5.08
N TYR A 131 -15.45 -0.67 3.83
CA TYR A 131 -15.28 -1.76 2.87
C TYR A 131 -14.38 -1.37 1.70
N PHE A 132 -13.75 -2.38 1.08
CA PHE A 132 -13.03 -2.29 -0.20
C PHE A 132 -13.69 -3.23 -1.20
N SER A 133 -13.82 -2.83 -2.46
CA SER A 133 -14.42 -3.69 -3.49
C SER A 133 -13.91 -3.35 -4.88
N ARG A 134 -13.85 -4.37 -5.74
CA ARG A 134 -13.69 -4.15 -7.19
C ARG A 134 -14.98 -3.63 -7.82
N ALA A 135 -16.13 -3.87 -7.18
CA ALA A 135 -17.40 -3.29 -7.59
C ALA A 135 -17.43 -1.77 -7.37
N THR A 136 -18.31 -1.08 -8.09
CA THR A 136 -18.51 0.36 -7.92
C THR A 136 -19.22 0.64 -6.60
N ILE A 137 -18.49 1.24 -5.66
CA ILE A 137 -19.00 1.72 -4.37
C ILE A 137 -18.51 3.15 -4.11
N PRO A 138 -19.35 4.02 -3.50
CA PRO A 138 -20.76 3.79 -3.17
C PRO A 138 -21.64 3.75 -4.44
N HIS A 139 -22.80 3.12 -4.33
CA HIS A 139 -23.82 3.16 -5.38
C HIS A 139 -24.77 4.33 -5.14
N GLY A 140 -24.68 5.38 -5.94
CA GLY A 140 -25.58 6.53 -5.88
C GLY A 140 -26.98 6.19 -6.40
N ARG A 141 -27.95 5.90 -5.50
CA ARG A 141 -29.32 5.54 -5.90
C ARG A 141 -30.03 6.63 -6.72
N ASP A 142 -29.91 7.88 -6.27
CA ASP A 142 -30.69 9.01 -6.81
C ASP A 142 -29.85 9.98 -7.67
N TYR A 143 -28.52 9.98 -7.48
CA TYR A 143 -27.58 10.83 -8.23
C TYR A 143 -26.24 10.13 -8.39
N TRP A 144 -25.65 10.29 -9.58
CA TRP A 144 -24.35 9.72 -9.95
C TRP A 144 -23.20 10.72 -9.80
N ASP A 145 -23.50 12.00 -9.62
CA ASP A 145 -22.50 13.05 -9.40
C ASP A 145 -22.09 13.07 -7.92
N HIS A 146 -21.16 12.16 -7.59
CA HIS A 146 -20.56 12.08 -6.27
C HIS A 146 -19.09 11.71 -6.36
N ASP A 147 -18.33 12.12 -5.36
CA ASP A 147 -16.94 11.72 -5.24
C ASP A 147 -16.86 10.20 -5.08
N SER A 148 -15.93 9.59 -5.82
CA SER A 148 -15.57 8.18 -5.73
C SER A 148 -14.07 8.09 -5.45
N PHE A 149 -13.68 7.13 -4.63
CA PHE A 149 -12.30 7.00 -4.18
C PHE A 149 -11.76 5.62 -4.57
N LYS A 150 -10.56 5.60 -5.12
CA LYS A 150 -9.80 4.37 -5.31
C LYS A 150 -8.77 4.20 -4.20
N HIS A 151 -8.50 2.95 -3.87
CA HIS A 151 -7.52 2.53 -2.90
C HIS A 151 -6.13 2.55 -3.56
N LEU A 152 -5.14 3.10 -2.88
CA LEU A 152 -3.74 2.99 -3.28
C LEU A 152 -3.06 1.95 -2.40
N GLY A 153 -2.40 0.95 -2.99
CA GLY A 153 -1.77 -0.19 -2.32
C GLY A 153 -0.55 0.12 -1.45
N ILE A 154 -0.51 1.32 -0.85
CA ILE A 154 0.50 1.76 0.11
C ILE A 154 -0.12 1.63 1.50
N TYR A 155 0.62 0.97 2.38
CA TYR A 155 0.14 0.68 3.73
C TYR A 155 1.20 1.00 4.77
N ALA A 156 0.78 1.45 5.94
CA ALA A 156 1.61 1.45 7.13
C ALA A 156 1.00 0.52 8.18
N TYR A 157 1.84 -0.26 8.83
CA TYR A 157 1.48 -1.23 9.85
C TYR A 157 2.39 -1.06 11.05
N THR A 158 1.89 -1.34 12.26
CA THR A 158 2.81 -1.70 13.34
C THR A 158 3.34 -3.13 13.12
N LYS A 159 4.56 -3.40 13.57
CA LYS A 159 5.11 -4.76 13.53
C LYS A 159 4.21 -5.74 14.27
N ARG A 160 3.71 -5.39 15.47
CA ARG A 160 2.78 -6.26 16.22
C ARG A 160 1.58 -6.69 15.39
N PHE A 161 1.08 -5.82 14.52
CA PHE A 161 -0.06 -6.15 13.68
C PHE A 161 0.33 -6.95 12.45
N VAL A 162 1.53 -6.76 11.89
CA VAL A 162 2.07 -7.68 10.86
C VAL A 162 2.11 -9.12 11.39
N ASP A 163 2.58 -9.33 12.63
CA ASP A 163 2.57 -10.67 13.24
C ASP A 163 1.15 -11.20 13.44
N THR A 164 0.24 -10.35 13.92
CA THR A 164 -1.16 -10.70 14.15
C THR A 164 -1.83 -11.10 12.84
N PHE A 165 -1.67 -10.29 11.78
CA PHE A 165 -2.29 -10.50 10.48
C PHE A 165 -1.80 -11.79 9.81
N ASN A 166 -0.50 -12.10 9.92
CA ASN A 166 0.06 -13.32 9.36
C ASN A 166 -0.42 -14.59 10.07
N ALA A 167 -0.88 -14.48 11.32
CA ALA A 167 -1.49 -15.60 12.04
C ALA A 167 -2.98 -15.81 11.68
N LEU A 168 -3.61 -14.85 10.99
CA LEU A 168 -5.02 -14.96 10.60
C LEU A 168 -5.19 -15.92 9.42
N PRO A 169 -6.15 -16.85 9.47
CA PRO A 169 -6.57 -17.61 8.29
C PRO A 169 -7.09 -16.68 7.20
N MET A 170 -6.90 -17.08 5.93
CA MET A 170 -7.45 -16.38 4.78
C MET A 170 -8.94 -16.07 4.95
N GLY A 171 -9.32 -14.83 4.68
CA GLY A 171 -10.68 -14.34 4.80
C GLY A 171 -11.57 -14.84 3.65
N LYS A 172 -12.88 -14.88 3.88
CA LYS A 172 -13.84 -15.26 2.82
C LYS A 172 -13.98 -14.14 1.79
N LEU A 173 -14.07 -12.89 2.26
CA LEU A 173 -14.19 -11.72 1.38
C LEU A 173 -12.86 -11.47 0.66
N GLU A 174 -11.75 -11.65 1.35
CA GLU A 174 -10.42 -11.69 0.73
C GLU A 174 -10.37 -12.67 -0.44
N ASP A 175 -10.80 -13.92 -0.26
CA ASP A 175 -10.75 -14.93 -1.33
C ASP A 175 -11.66 -14.58 -2.52
N ILE A 176 -12.82 -13.99 -2.26
CA ILE A 176 -13.80 -13.60 -3.29
C ILE A 176 -13.30 -12.39 -4.10
N GLU A 177 -12.91 -11.31 -3.42
CA GLU A 177 -12.52 -10.05 -4.06
C GLU A 177 -11.05 -10.05 -4.51
N LYS A 178 -10.25 -11.00 -4.02
CA LYS A 178 -8.78 -11.01 -4.17
C LYS A 178 -8.17 -9.70 -3.66
N LEU A 179 -8.48 -9.38 -2.40
CA LEU A 179 -8.05 -8.19 -1.67
C LEU A 179 -7.63 -8.55 -0.24
N GLU A 180 -6.32 -8.63 0.02
CA GLU A 180 -5.75 -9.08 1.32
C GLU A 180 -6.26 -8.24 2.50
N GLN A 181 -6.42 -6.93 2.33
CA GLN A 181 -6.86 -6.03 3.39
C GLN A 181 -8.28 -6.32 3.90
N LEU A 182 -9.11 -7.04 3.13
CA LEU A 182 -10.42 -7.47 3.61
C LEU A 182 -10.31 -8.47 4.76
N ARG A 183 -9.23 -9.25 4.83
CA ARG A 183 -8.95 -10.13 5.98
C ARG A 183 -8.91 -9.34 7.28
N ALA A 184 -8.25 -8.19 7.30
CA ALA A 184 -8.18 -7.34 8.49
C ALA A 184 -9.59 -6.90 8.93
N LEU A 185 -10.44 -6.46 7.99
CA LEU A 185 -11.82 -6.08 8.28
C LEU A 185 -12.66 -7.27 8.76
N GLU A 186 -12.53 -8.44 8.14
CA GLU A 186 -13.27 -9.66 8.51
C GLU A 186 -12.99 -10.12 9.95
N TYR A 187 -11.75 -9.95 10.43
CA TYR A 187 -11.37 -10.26 11.81
C TYR A 187 -11.53 -9.07 12.78
N GLY A 188 -12.19 -8.00 12.35
CA GLY A 188 -12.59 -6.89 13.23
C GLY A 188 -11.49 -5.85 13.48
N HIS A 189 -10.41 -5.87 12.71
CA HIS A 189 -9.38 -4.84 12.78
C HIS A 189 -9.80 -3.61 11.97
N LYS A 190 -9.49 -2.42 12.50
CA LYS A 190 -9.75 -1.15 11.82
C LYS A 190 -8.60 -0.80 10.88
N ILE A 191 -8.94 -0.22 9.74
CA ILE A 191 -7.99 0.32 8.77
C ILE A 191 -8.22 1.82 8.68
N LYS A 192 -7.23 2.62 9.07
CA LYS A 192 -7.28 4.07 8.92
C LYS A 192 -6.99 4.45 7.47
N VAL A 193 -7.84 5.24 6.85
CA VAL A 193 -7.68 5.70 5.47
C VAL A 193 -7.34 7.19 5.47
N VAL A 194 -6.29 7.54 4.75
CA VAL A 194 -5.90 8.94 4.51
C VAL A 194 -6.11 9.26 3.03
N GLN A 195 -6.70 10.42 2.73
CA GLN A 195 -6.83 10.87 1.35
C GLN A 195 -5.50 11.45 0.87
N SER A 196 -4.89 10.80 -0.12
CA SER A 196 -3.69 11.26 -0.81
C SER A 196 -4.04 12.32 -1.85
N LYS A 197 -3.14 13.29 -2.03
CA LYS A 197 -3.16 14.24 -3.16
C LYS A 197 -2.58 13.66 -4.44
N TRP A 198 -1.82 12.58 -4.30
CA TRP A 198 -1.03 11.97 -5.36
C TRP A 198 -1.60 10.61 -5.70
N ASP A 199 -1.81 10.38 -6.99
CA ASP A 199 -2.07 9.04 -7.51
C ASP A 199 -0.77 8.22 -7.48
N SER A 200 -0.90 6.90 -7.55
CA SER A 200 0.24 5.98 -7.57
C SER A 200 -0.05 4.83 -8.54
N PRO A 201 0.05 5.08 -9.85
CA PRO A 201 -0.27 4.07 -10.84
C PRO A 201 0.75 2.91 -10.82
N GLU A 202 0.23 1.70 -11.04
CA GLU A 202 0.97 0.43 -11.04
C GLU A 202 1.38 0.03 -12.46
N VAL A 203 2.46 -0.75 -12.58
CA VAL A 203 2.91 -1.36 -13.83
C VAL A 203 2.62 -2.86 -13.81
N ASP A 204 1.40 -3.22 -14.21
CA ASP A 204 0.93 -4.61 -14.23
C ASP A 204 1.04 -5.26 -15.61
N LEU A 205 0.84 -4.46 -16.65
CA LEU A 205 0.79 -4.90 -18.03
C LEU A 205 1.96 -4.31 -18.83
N PRO A 206 2.42 -5.00 -19.90
CA PRO A 206 3.43 -4.45 -20.80
C PRO A 206 3.07 -3.07 -21.37
N GLY A 207 1.77 -2.78 -21.54
CA GLY A 207 1.29 -1.48 -22.02
C GLY A 207 1.50 -0.33 -21.03
N ASP A 208 1.59 -0.63 -19.73
CA ASP A 208 1.73 0.37 -18.67
C ASP A 208 3.15 0.97 -18.67
N ILE A 209 4.14 0.21 -19.14
CA ILE A 209 5.55 0.65 -19.22
C ILE A 209 5.67 1.92 -20.06
N ALA A 210 5.07 1.96 -21.25
CA ALA A 210 5.17 3.12 -22.14
C ALA A 210 4.50 4.37 -21.53
N ILE A 211 3.42 4.17 -20.76
CA ILE A 211 2.73 5.24 -20.05
C ILE A 211 3.64 5.80 -18.94
N MET A 212 4.24 4.91 -18.13
CA MET A 212 5.15 5.33 -17.05
C MET A 212 6.41 6.00 -17.58
N GLU A 213 7.00 5.50 -18.67
CA GLU A 213 8.16 6.13 -19.30
C GLU A 213 7.85 7.55 -19.78
N ALA A 214 6.69 7.78 -20.38
CA ALA A 214 6.26 9.10 -20.82
C ALA A 214 6.07 10.06 -19.63
N LEU A 215 5.46 9.59 -18.53
CA LEU A 215 5.27 10.37 -17.31
C LEU A 215 6.61 10.72 -16.65
N LEU A 216 7.54 9.76 -16.55
CA LEU A 216 8.88 9.97 -16.01
C LEU A 216 9.66 11.03 -16.81
N GLN A 217 9.57 10.98 -18.15
CA GLN A 217 10.22 11.98 -19.02
C GLN A 217 9.60 13.38 -18.88
N ALA A 218 8.31 13.45 -18.58
CA ALA A 218 7.61 14.71 -18.32
C ALA A 218 7.88 15.29 -16.92
N GLY A 219 8.68 14.62 -16.09
CA GLY A 219 9.10 15.09 -14.76
C GLY A 219 8.10 14.79 -13.64
N HIS A 220 7.18 13.85 -13.86
CA HIS A 220 6.36 13.25 -12.80
C HIS A 220 7.16 12.25 -11.98
#